data_AF-G4HJP6-F1
#
_entry.id   AF-G4HJP6-F1
#
_cell.length_a   1.000
_cell.length_b   1.000
_cell.length_c   1.000
_cell.angle_alpha   90.00
_cell.angle_beta   90.00
_cell.angle_gamma   90.00
#
_symmetry.space_group_name_H-M   'P 1'
#
loop_
_entity.id
_entity.type
_entity.pdbx_description
1 polymer ?
#
loop_
_entity_poly.entity_id
_entity_poly.type
_entity_poly.pdbx_seq_one_letter_code
_entity_poly.pdbx_strand_id
1 'polypeptide(L)' 'MIGEIYSGYLYVAIAIWILTGLFNLVVDTRKYDQSKMDKEKKVSRVLGWINIVSGIVIFLGAMTLKIIL' A
#
# COMPACT_ATOMS: atom_id res chain seq x y z
N MET A 1 -22.90 -8.94 12.63
CA MET A 1 -22.96 -7.50 12.34
C MET A 1 -21.63 -6.77 12.61
N ILE A 2 -20.99 -6.96 13.78
CA ILE A 2 -19.73 -6.26 14.11
C ILE A 2 -18.54 -6.70 13.23
N GLY A 3 -18.43 -8.01 12.94
CA GLY A 3 -17.35 -8.54 12.08
C GLY A 3 -17.36 -8.04 10.63
N GLU A 4 -18.55 -7.79 10.06
CA GLU A 4 -18.65 -7.27 8.69
C GLU A 4 -18.19 -5.81 8.60
N ILE A 5 -18.50 -4.98 9.60
CA ILE A 5 -18.05 -3.59 9.69
C ILE A 5 -16.52 -3.52 9.76
N TYR A 6 -15.89 -4.35 10.59
CA TYR A 6 -14.42 -4.43 10.67
C TYR A 6 -13.78 -4.95 9.39
N SER A 7 -14.42 -5.91 8.72
CA SER A 7 -13.92 -6.43 7.44
C SER A 7 -13.96 -5.37 6.34
N GLY A 8 -15.03 -4.57 6.25
CA GLY A 8 -15.14 -3.46 5.30
C GLY A 8 -14.08 -2.39 5.53
N TYR A 9 -13.87 -2.01 6.80
CA TYR A 9 -12.82 -1.05 7.16
C TYR A 9 -11.42 -1.54 6.78
N LEU A 10 -11.14 -2.83 6.99
CA LEU A 10 -9.87 -3.45 6.61
C LEU A 10 -9.61 -3.34 5.10
N TYR A 11 -10.59 -3.65 4.25
CA TYR A 11 -10.41 -3.53 2.80
C TYR A 11 -10.17 -2.08 2.35
N VAL A 12 -10.85 -1.11 2.97
CA VAL A 12 -10.60 0.32 2.71
C VAL A 12 -9.19 0.71 3.14
N ALA A 13 -8.75 0.29 4.33
CA ALA A 13 -7.40 0.56 4.82
C ALA A 13 -6.33 -0.04 3.88
N ILE A 14 -6.52 -1.28 3.42
CA ILE A 14 -5.62 -1.92 2.44
C ILE A 14 -5.58 -1.12 1.13
N ALA A 15 -6.74 -0.69 0.62
CA ALA A 15 -6.79 0.09 -0.62
C ALA A 15 -6.02 1.41 -0.48
N ILE A 16 -6.23 2.15 0.62
CA ILE A 16 -5.49 3.38 0.93
C ILE A 16 -3.99 3.08 1.01
N TRP A 17 -3.60 1.99 1.68
CA TRP A 17 -2.20 1.59 1.85
C TRP A 17 -1.50 1.34 0.50
N ILE A 18 -2.15 0.61 -0.40
CA ILE A 18 -1.65 0.36 -1.77
C ILE A 18 -1.58 1.66 -2.56
N LEU A 19 -2.61 2.51 -2.49
CA LEU A 19 -2.64 3.81 -3.16
C LEU A 19 -1.52 4.72 -2.67
N THR A 20 -1.19 4.71 -1.38
CA THR A 20 -0.02 5.43 -0.84
C THR A 20 1.29 4.88 -1.42
N GLY A 21 1.40 3.55 -1.58
CA GLY A 21 2.54 2.93 -2.27
C GLY A 21 2.68 3.40 -3.72
N LEU A 22 1.58 3.45 -4.47
CA LEU A 22 1.55 3.98 -5.83
C LEU A 22 1.88 5.48 -5.88
N PHE A 23 1.39 6.26 -4.91
CA PHE A 23 1.69 7.68 -4.79
C PHE A 23 3.19 7.92 -4.60
N ASN A 24 3.84 7.15 -3.71
CA ASN A 24 5.29 7.20 -3.56
C ASN A 24 5.98 6.91 -4.90
N LEU A 25 5.62 5.82 -5.56
CA LEU A 25 6.27 5.41 -6.81
C LEU A 25 6.07 6.39 -7.97
N VAL A 26 4.92 7.04 -8.08
CA VAL A 26 4.59 7.89 -9.22
C VAL A 26 4.85 9.36 -8.93
N VAL A 27 4.34 9.90 -7.82
CA VAL A 27 4.38 11.33 -7.52
C VAL A 27 5.70 11.70 -6.88
N ASP A 28 6.05 11.05 -5.77
CA ASP A 28 7.23 11.42 -4.99
C ASP A 28 8.52 11.13 -5.75
N THR A 29 8.66 9.96 -6.38
CA THR A 29 9.89 9.68 -7.14
C THR A 29 10.09 10.65 -8.31
N ARG A 30 9.03 11.11 -8.98
CA ARG A 30 9.11 12.14 -10.04
C ARG A 30 9.52 13.49 -9.47
N LYS A 31 8.94 13.89 -8.33
CA LYS A 31 9.31 15.13 -7.66
C LYS A 31 10.77 15.13 -7.22
N TYR A 32 11.22 14.06 -6.58
CA TYR A 32 12.62 13.93 -6.15
C TYR A 32 13.59 13.88 -7.32
N ASP A 33 13.21 13.26 -8.44
CA ASP A 33 14.00 13.26 -9.67
C ASP A 33 14.18 14.68 -10.23
N GLN A 34 13.10 15.46 -10.33
CA GLN A 34 13.14 16.85 -10.77
C GLN A 34 13.99 17.74 -9.86
N SER A 35 14.03 17.43 -8.56
CA SER A 35 14.84 18.15 -7.56
C SER A 35 16.27 17.61 -7.41
N LYS A 36 16.71 16.62 -8.21
CA LYS A 36 18.03 15.96 -8.10
C LYS A 36 18.30 15.36 -6.71
N MET A 37 17.26 14.84 -6.07
CA MET A 37 17.29 14.24 -4.73
C MET A 37 17.33 12.71 -4.82
N ASP A 38 18.49 12.17 -5.24
CA ASP A 38 18.62 10.73 -5.56
C ASP A 38 18.42 9.79 -4.36
N LYS A 39 18.81 10.23 -3.16
CA LYS A 39 18.68 9.42 -1.94
C LYS A 39 17.20 9.27 -1.58
N GLU A 40 16.47 10.37 -1.58
CA GLU A 40 15.04 10.45 -1.25
C GLU A 40 14.21 9.72 -2.30
N LYS A 41 14.58 9.85 -3.58
CA LYS A 41 14.00 9.04 -4.68
C LYS A 41 14.17 7.55 -4.44
N LYS A 42 15.36 7.10 -4.02
CA LYS A 42 15.61 5.68 -3.71
C LYS A 42 14.77 5.20 -2.53
N VAL A 43 14.72 5.98 -1.44
CA VAL A 43 13.91 5.67 -0.26
C VAL A 43 12.42 5.60 -0.63
N SER A 44 11.91 6.58 -1.37
CA SER A 44 10.52 6.62 -1.83
C SER A 44 10.17 5.40 -2.72
N ARG A 45 11.08 4.96 -3.60
CA ARG A 45 10.89 3.70 -4.36
C ARG A 45 10.76 2.48 -3.46
N VAL A 46 11.65 2.35 -2.48
CA VAL A 46 11.63 1.22 -1.55
C VAL A 46 10.35 1.22 -0.72
N LEU A 47 9.97 2.38 -0.15
CA LEU A 47 8.73 2.53 0.62
C LEU A 47 7.49 2.26 -0.23
N GLY A 48 7.47 2.74 -1.47
CA GLY A 48 6.40 2.48 -2.42
C GLY A 48 6.17 0.99 -2.65
N TRP A 49 7.23 0.24 -2.93
CA TRP A 49 7.15 -1.22 -3.10
C TRP A 49 6.81 -1.96 -1.81
N ILE A 50 7.34 -1.56 -0.65
CA ILE A 50 6.95 -2.14 0.65
C ILE A 50 5.44 -2.02 0.85
N ASN A 51 4.87 -0.83 0.64
CA ASN A 51 3.43 -0.61 0.80
C ASN A 51 2.58 -1.46 -0.16
N ILE A 52 2.98 -1.55 -1.43
CA ILE A 52 2.24 -2.35 -2.42
C ILE A 52 2.31 -3.83 -2.07
N VAL A 53 3.51 -4.36 -1.79
CA VAL A 53 3.70 -5.78 -1.47
C VAL A 53 2.98 -6.14 -0.17
N SER A 54 3.14 -5.34 0.90
CA SER A 54 2.45 -5.60 2.16
C SER A 54 0.94 -5.52 2.01
N GLY A 55 0.43 -4.53 1.27
CA GLY A 55 -1.01 -4.39 1.01
C GLY A 55 -1.59 -5.59 0.25
N ILE A 56 -0.88 -6.07 -0.79
CA ILE A 56 -1.29 -7.28 -1.54
C ILE A 56 -1.27 -8.52 -0.64
N VAL A 57 -0.21 -8.72 0.16
CA VAL A 57 -0.10 -9.86 1.07
C VAL A 57 -1.24 -9.87 2.09
N ILE A 58 -1.54 -8.70 2.69
CA ILE A 58 -2.64 -8.57 3.66
C ILE A 58 -3.99 -8.82 2.99
N PHE A 59 -4.21 -8.31 1.77
CA PHE A 59 -5.44 -8.54 1.01
C PHE A 59 -5.68 -10.04 0.76
N LEU A 60 -4.65 -10.74 0.28
CA LEU A 60 -4.74 -12.18 0.01
C LEU A 60 -4.94 -12.97 1.30
N GLY A 61 -4.29 -12.58 2.41
CA GLY A 61 -4.50 -13.17 3.72
C GLY A 61 -5.93 -13.00 4.21
N ALA A 62 -6.47 -11.79 4.15
CA ALA A 62 -7.85 -11.49 4.53
C ALA A 62 -8.87 -12.26 3.68
N MET A 63 -8.64 -12.36 2.37
CA MET A 63 -9.49 -13.13 1.46
C MET A 63 -9.45 -14.63 1.78
N THR A 64 -8.27 -15.18 2.03
CA THR A 64 -8.09 -16.59 2.36
C THR A 64 -8.79 -16.94 3.68
N LEU A 65 -8.63 -16.09 4.71
CA LEU A 65 -9.32 -16.28 6.00
C LEU A 65 -10.84 -16.21 5.84
N LYS A 66 -11.37 -15.30 5.02
CA LYS A 66 -12.80 -15.18 4.73
C LYS A 66 -13.36 -16.41 3.98
N ILE A 67 -12.53 -17.12 3.21
CA ILE A 67 -12.96 -18.32 2.48
C ILE A 67 -12.97 -19.55 3.40
N ILE A 68 -12.01 -19.63 4.33
CA ILE A 68 -11.83 -20.80 5.21
C ILE A 68 -12.78 -20.78 6.42
N LEU A 69 -13.06 -19.60 6.98
CA LEU A 69 -13.92 -19.40 8.16
C LEU A 69 -15.35 -19.03 7.74
#